data_AF-B0QYC2-F1
#
_entry.id   AF-B0QYC2-F1
#
_cell.length_a   1.000
_cell.length_b   1.000
_cell.length_c   1.000
_cell.angle_alpha   90.00
_cell.angle_beta   90.00
_cell.angle_gamma   90.00
#
_symmetry.space_group_name_H-M   'P 1'
#
loop_
_entity.id
_entity.type
_entity.pdbx_description
1 polymer ?
#
loop_
_entity_poly.entity_id
_entity_poly.type
_entity_poly.pdbx_seq_one_letter_code
_entity_poly.pdbx_strand_id
1 'polypeptide(L)'
;MAAPALSWRLPLLILLLPLATSWASAAVNGTSQFTCFYNSRANISCVWSQDGALQDTSCQVHAWPDRRRWNQTCELLPVSQASWACNL
;
A
#
# COMPACT_ATOMS: atom_id res chain seq x y z
N MET A 1 -52.83 4.77 -27.33
CA MET A 1 -51.52 5.45 -27.19
C MET A 1 -51.03 5.20 -25.77
N ALA A 2 -49.86 4.57 -25.61
CA ALA A 2 -49.32 4.14 -24.33
C ALA A 2 -48.04 4.91 -23.98
N ALA A 3 -48.08 5.67 -22.88
CA ALA A 3 -46.98 6.05 -21.98
C ALA A 3 -47.58 7.05 -20.96
N PRO A 4 -47.23 7.00 -19.65
CA PRO A 4 -45.84 6.92 -19.22
C PRO A 4 -45.61 5.99 -18.03
N ALA A 5 -44.99 4.84 -18.25
CA ALA A 5 -44.39 4.03 -17.18
C ALA A 5 -42.95 4.48 -16.83
N LEU A 6 -42.49 5.61 -17.41
CA LEU A 6 -41.10 6.05 -17.35
C LEU A 6 -40.72 6.73 -16.03
N SER A 7 -41.68 7.41 -15.36
CA SER A 7 -41.41 8.22 -14.16
C SER A 7 -40.96 7.37 -12.96
N TRP A 8 -41.59 6.20 -12.75
CA TRP A 8 -41.27 5.33 -11.60
C TRP A 8 -39.92 4.60 -11.74
N ARG A 9 -39.41 4.46 -12.96
CA ARG A 9 -38.13 3.76 -13.21
C ARG A 9 -36.92 4.62 -12.89
N LEU A 10 -37.05 5.95 -12.97
CA LEU A 10 -35.98 6.89 -12.68
C LEU A 10 -35.44 6.79 -11.23
N PRO A 11 -36.29 6.86 -10.18
CA PRO A 11 -35.79 6.74 -8.81
C PRO A 11 -35.22 5.36 -8.52
N LEU A 12 -35.75 4.31 -9.17
CA LEU A 12 -35.24 2.95 -9.03
C LEU A 12 -33.83 2.81 -9.65
N LEU A 13 -33.60 3.41 -10.81
CA LEU A 13 -32.29 3.48 -11.46
C LEU A 13 -31.28 4.27 -10.63
N ILE A 14 -31.69 5.38 -10.03
CA ILE A 14 -30.84 6.20 -9.15
C ILE A 14 -30.45 5.43 -7.88
N LEU A 15 -31.35 4.61 -7.32
CA LEU A 15 -31.08 3.78 -6.14
C LEU A 15 -30.15 2.58 -6.45
N LEU A 16 -30.18 2.06 -7.68
CA LEU A 16 -29.37 0.92 -8.11
C LEU A 16 -27.98 1.33 -8.64
N LEU A 17 -27.80 2.59 -9.04
CA LEU A 17 -26.52 3.14 -9.51
C LEU A 17 -25.35 2.99 -8.50
N PRO A 18 -25.52 3.24 -7.19
CA PRO A 18 -24.46 3.07 -6.20
C PRO A 18 -24.09 1.60 -5.97
N LEU A 19 -24.98 0.66 -6.28
CA LEU A 19 -24.72 -0.78 -6.17
C LEU A 19 -23.89 -1.31 -7.34
N ALA A 20 -24.02 -0.68 -8.52
CA ALA A 20 -23.25 -1.03 -9.72
C ALA A 20 -21.85 -0.42 -9.71
N THR A 21 -21.66 0.70 -9.01
CA THR A 21 -20.32 1.14 -8.64
C THR A 21 -19.83 0.27 -7.51
N SER A 22 -19.30 -0.91 -7.85
CA SER A 22 -18.35 -1.57 -6.98
C SER A 22 -17.37 -0.49 -6.55
N TRP A 23 -17.41 -0.10 -5.28
CA TRP A 23 -16.28 0.51 -4.61
C TRP A 23 -15.21 -0.58 -4.51
N ALA A 24 -14.75 -1.04 -5.68
CA ALA A 24 -13.45 -1.59 -5.84
C ALA A 24 -12.58 -0.41 -5.46
N SER A 25 -12.10 -0.41 -4.22
CA SER A 25 -10.82 0.16 -3.91
C SER A 25 -9.90 -0.38 -4.98
N ALA A 26 -9.71 0.39 -6.06
CA ALA A 26 -8.70 0.09 -7.03
C ALA A 26 -7.44 0.09 -6.18
N ALA A 27 -6.94 -1.10 -5.87
CA ALA A 27 -5.59 -1.24 -5.38
C ALA A 27 -4.78 -0.64 -6.52
N VAL A 28 -4.45 0.64 -6.38
CA VAL A 28 -3.44 1.26 -7.20
C VAL A 28 -2.26 0.35 -6.96
N ASN A 29 -1.86 -0.40 -7.98
CA ASN A 29 -0.59 -1.11 -7.99
C ASN A 29 0.49 -0.03 -7.95
N GLY A 30 0.61 0.67 -6.83
CA GLY A 30 1.71 1.58 -6.57
C GLY A 30 2.95 0.73 -6.64
N THR A 31 3.94 1.17 -7.42
CA THR A 31 5.15 0.36 -7.67
C THR A 31 6.09 0.46 -6.46
N SER A 32 5.59 0.11 -5.27
CA SER A 32 6.43 0.03 -4.09
C SER A 32 7.38 -1.16 -4.23
N GLN A 33 8.68 -0.91 -4.12
CA GLN A 33 9.71 -1.93 -4.17
C GLN A 33 10.40 -2.00 -2.81
N PHE A 34 10.50 -3.21 -2.25
CA PHE A 34 11.23 -3.47 -1.02
C PHE A 34 12.31 -4.52 -1.29
N THR A 35 13.57 -4.14 -1.13
CA THR A 35 14.72 -5.00 -1.42
C THR A 35 15.67 -4.99 -0.24
N CYS A 36 16.11 -6.16 0.20
CA CYS A 36 17.11 -6.30 1.25
C CYS A 36 18.27 -7.17 0.78
N PHE A 37 19.48 -6.83 1.20
CA PHE A 37 20.69 -7.59 0.93
C PHE A 37 21.38 -7.95 2.24
N TYR A 38 21.74 -9.22 2.36
CA TYR A 38 22.54 -9.71 3.47
C TYR A 38 24.02 -9.74 3.06
N ASN A 39 24.87 -9.09 3.84
CA ASN A 39 26.30 -8.98 3.53
C ASN A 39 27.12 -10.27 3.83
N SER A 40 26.45 -11.40 4.06
CA SER A 40 27.09 -12.67 4.43
C SER A 40 27.85 -12.65 5.77
N ARG A 41 27.59 -11.64 6.63
CA ARG A 41 28.14 -11.53 7.99
C ARG A 41 27.02 -11.37 9.01
N ALA A 42 26.70 -10.14 9.36
CA ALA A 42 25.78 -9.83 10.45
C ALA A 42 24.87 -8.64 10.11
N ASN A 43 24.90 -8.11 8.89
CA ASN A 43 24.17 -6.91 8.52
C ASN A 43 23.24 -7.21 7.34
N ILE A 44 21.99 -6.80 7.50
CA ILE A 44 20.98 -6.80 6.45
C ILE A 44 20.66 -5.35 6.13
N SER A 45 20.97 -4.93 4.90
CA SER A 45 20.67 -3.59 4.39
C SER A 45 19.40 -3.65 3.58
N CYS A 46 18.38 -2.87 3.95
CA CYS A 46 17.10 -2.81 3.27
C CYS A 46 16.90 -1.43 2.63
N VAL A 47 16.32 -1.41 1.43
CA VAL A 47 15.87 -0.22 0.72
C VAL A 47 14.41 -0.41 0.37
N TRP A 48 13.61 0.60 0.71
CA TRP A 48 12.21 0.71 0.33
C TRP A 48 12.03 1.93 -0.56
N SER A 49 11.37 1.75 -1.69
CA SER A 49 10.94 2.85 -2.55
C SER A 49 9.45 2.78 -2.81
N GLN A 50 8.80 3.93 -2.89
CA GLN A 50 7.37 4.05 -3.16
C GLN A 50 7.12 5.26 -4.05
N ASP A 51 6.26 5.11 -5.06
CA ASP A 51 5.80 6.24 -5.85
C ASP A 51 4.94 7.16 -4.98
N GLY A 52 5.40 8.41 -4.83
CA GLY A 52 4.81 9.41 -3.95
C GLY A 52 5.62 9.58 -2.66
N ALA A 53 5.67 10.82 -2.16
CA ALA A 53 6.34 11.08 -0.89
C ALA A 53 5.58 10.36 0.23
N LEU A 54 6.30 9.64 1.10
CA LEU A 54 5.75 9.38 2.42
C LEU A 54 5.48 10.74 3.04
N GLN A 55 4.22 10.97 3.42
CA GLN A 55 3.88 11.91 4.49
C GLN A 55 4.88 11.69 5.63
N ASP A 56 5.22 12.73 6.40
CA ASP A 56 6.28 12.78 7.44
C ASP A 56 6.05 11.77 8.60
N THR A 57 5.99 10.49 8.27
CA THR A 57 5.57 9.37 9.09
C THR A 57 6.76 8.43 9.20
N SER A 58 7.27 8.31 10.42
CA SER A 58 8.32 7.36 10.76
C SER A 58 7.87 5.93 10.44
N CYS A 59 8.70 5.21 9.68
CA CYS A 59 8.49 3.81 9.30
C CYS A 59 9.62 2.94 9.83
N GLN A 60 9.35 1.65 10.06
CA GLN A 60 10.34 0.71 10.59
C GLN A 60 10.35 -0.60 9.81
N VAL A 61 11.53 -1.20 9.68
CA VAL A 61 11.70 -2.58 9.22
C VAL A 61 11.85 -3.48 10.43
N HIS A 62 11.08 -4.57 10.48
CA HIS A 62 11.11 -5.55 11.55
C HIS A 62 11.61 -6.89 11.02
N ALA A 63 12.73 -7.38 11.55
CA ALA A 63 13.28 -8.69 11.22
C ALA A 63 12.93 -9.72 12.30
N TRP A 64 12.21 -10.74 11.87
CA TRP A 64 11.71 -11.84 12.70
C TRP A 64 12.24 -13.17 12.14
N PRO A 65 13.38 -13.67 12.64
CA PRO A 65 13.94 -14.92 12.14
C PRO A 65 13.22 -16.13 12.71
N ASP A 66 12.74 -17.04 11.87
CA ASP A 66 11.94 -18.22 12.27
C ASP A 66 12.63 -19.15 13.30
N ARG A 67 13.96 -19.17 13.31
CA ARG A 67 14.77 -20.10 14.13
C ARG A 67 15.61 -19.40 15.21
N ARG A 68 15.54 -18.08 15.34
CA ARG A 68 16.31 -17.32 16.34
C ARG A 68 15.37 -16.79 17.41
N ARG A 69 15.91 -16.53 18.60
CA ARG A 69 15.17 -15.96 19.74
C ARG A 69 15.25 -14.43 19.81
N TRP A 70 16.00 -13.82 18.91
CA TRP A 70 16.16 -12.37 18.84
C TRP A 70 15.31 -11.82 17.71
N ASN A 71 14.87 -10.59 17.89
CA ASN A 71 14.15 -9.79 16.91
C ASN A 71 14.93 -8.48 16.77
N GLN A 72 14.94 -7.89 15.59
CA GLN A 72 15.66 -6.64 15.35
C GLN A 72 14.78 -5.68 14.56
N THR A 73 14.90 -4.40 14.87
CA THR A 73 14.18 -3.34 14.16
C THR A 73 15.12 -2.22 13.75
N CYS A 74 14.83 -1.57 12.63
CA CYS A 74 15.49 -0.32 12.23
C CYS A 74 14.48 0.69 11.70
N GLU A 75 14.72 1.96 11.99
CA GLU A 75 13.93 3.07 11.45
C GLU A 75 14.40 3.38 10.03
N LEU A 76 13.44 3.50 9.11
CA LEU A 76 13.69 3.83 7.71
C LEU A 76 14.00 5.32 7.59
N LEU A 77 15.25 5.62 7.21
CA LEU A 77 15.71 6.98 7.02
C LEU A 77 15.66 7.36 5.55
N PRO A 78 15.28 8.61 5.20
CA PRO A 78 15.23 9.04 3.82
C PRO A 78 16.63 9.08 3.20
N VAL A 79 16.77 8.46 2.02
CA VAL A 79 18.01 8.43 1.23
C VAL A 79 17.85 9.20 -0.08
N SER A 80 16.65 9.19 -0.65
CA SER A 80 16.27 10.01 -1.81
C SER A 80 14.80 10.42 -1.75
N GLN A 81 14.34 11.18 -2.74
CA GLN A 81 12.99 11.78 -2.78
C GLN A 81 11.84 10.77 -2.65
N ALA A 82 12.08 9.49 -2.96
CA ALA A 82 11.09 8.43 -2.91
C ALA A 82 11.69 7.11 -2.37
N SER A 83 12.82 7.17 -1.65
CA SER A 83 13.48 5.98 -1.13
C SER A 83 14.02 6.16 0.28
N TRP A 84 13.86 5.12 1.09
CA TRP A 84 14.34 5.03 2.45
C TRP A 84 15.20 3.78 2.62
N ALA A 85 16.16 3.83 3.54
CA ALA A 85 16.99 2.68 3.85
C ALA A 85 17.27 2.56 5.34
N CYS A 86 17.55 1.33 5.77
CA CYS A 86 18.08 1.07 7.10
C CYS A 86 18.89 -0.25 7.14
N ASN A 87 19.65 -0.41 8.21
CA ASN A 87 20.49 -1.59 8.47
C ASN A 87 20.07 -2.22 9.79
N LEU A 88 19.99 -3.55 9.81
CA LEU A 88 19.64 -4.36 10.99
C LEU A 88 20.89 -4.97 11.65
#